data_AF-A0AAV1L6K6-F1
#
_entry.id   AF-A0AAV1L6K6-F1
#
_cell.length_a   1.000
_cell.length_b   1.000
_cell.length_c   1.000
_cell.angle_alpha   90.00
_cell.angle_beta   90.00
_cell.angle_gamma   90.00
#
_symmetry.space_group_name_H-M   'P 1'
#
loop_
_entity.id
_entity.type
_entity.pdbx_description
1 polymer ?
#
loop_
_entity_poly.entity_id
_entity_poly.type
_entity_poly.pdbx_seq_one_letter_code
_entity_poly.pdbx_strand_id
1 'polypeptide(L)'
;MTTYNKTLRLLASKLGLEDEEKVLRKAAELERLLQTKTFAGNNMTDTSKIVICLDLATNICGVDLDLKTAIKYSGLKQPTYINSRKIVENLLEISTDKLTISALCLTLQCSKVQGLAEQILEEFKKKAKMDVDISLPQYVCMALFHACRINKVKISKSKIIEKSRLKPAQWAKLNVDWSKFVDENFSSVKKKRGQSTKDNVENDDCEKMETDACNNEVLREPEIEPYEAWKRRMLEEAYKELKELQQSEKIQIMTPRKSPRKTPQKNSPCKTPNKVNGVRLLFPKDL
;
A
#
# COMPACT_ATOMS: atom_id res chain seq x y z
N MET A 1 43.17 -8.60 10.24
CA MET A 1 42.18 -9.47 9.57
C MET A 1 40.79 -9.02 9.96
N THR A 2 39.93 -8.72 8.99
CA THR A 2 38.53 -8.39 9.22
C THR A 2 37.79 -9.60 9.81
N THR A 3 37.27 -9.47 11.03
CA THR A 3 36.46 -10.51 11.67
C THR A 3 35.06 -10.49 11.06
N TYR A 4 34.82 -11.36 10.08
CA TYR A 4 33.50 -11.58 9.51
C TYR A 4 32.67 -12.50 10.40
N ASN A 5 31.34 -12.41 10.28
CA ASN A 5 30.43 -13.34 10.95
C ASN A 5 30.76 -14.79 10.52
N LYS A 6 30.78 -15.72 11.48
CA LYS A 6 31.13 -17.14 11.25
C LYS A 6 30.18 -17.78 10.24
N THR A 7 28.90 -17.44 10.30
CA THR A 7 27.87 -17.94 9.37
C THR A 7 28.06 -17.41 7.96
N LEU A 8 28.47 -16.14 7.82
CA LEU A 8 28.75 -15.51 6.53
C LEU A 8 29.92 -16.21 5.82
N ARG A 9 31.01 -16.49 6.53
CA ARG A 9 32.14 -17.24 5.95
C ARG A 9 31.73 -18.63 5.51
N LEU A 10 31.02 -19.37 6.37
CA LEU A 10 30.56 -20.73 6.07
C LEU A 10 29.69 -20.76 4.80
N LEU A 11 28.78 -19.79 4.65
CA LEU A 11 27.91 -19.71 3.48
C LEU A 11 28.67 -19.29 2.23
N ALA A 12 29.63 -18.37 2.35
CA ALA A 12 30.48 -17.98 1.24
C ALA A 12 31.34 -19.14 0.72
N SER A 13 31.97 -19.93 1.61
CA SER A 13 32.69 -21.15 1.23
C SER A 13 31.79 -22.15 0.49
N LYS A 14 30.55 -22.32 0.96
CA LYS A 14 29.56 -23.20 0.32
C LYS A 14 29.08 -22.71 -1.05
N LEU A 15 29.18 -21.41 -1.30
CA LEU A 15 28.80 -20.76 -2.56
C LEU A 15 30.01 -20.56 -3.50
N GLY A 16 31.22 -20.95 -3.08
CA GLY A 16 32.44 -20.75 -3.87
C GLY A 16 32.95 -19.31 -3.91
N LEU A 17 32.59 -18.48 -2.92
CA LEU A 17 32.94 -17.06 -2.82
C LEU A 17 34.03 -16.79 -1.77
N GLU A 18 34.77 -17.80 -1.34
CA GLU A 18 35.76 -17.67 -0.25
C GLU A 18 36.96 -16.81 -0.65
N ASP A 19 37.40 -16.92 -1.91
CA ASP A 19 38.55 -16.18 -2.44
C ASP A 19 38.22 -14.70 -2.74
N GLU A 20 36.93 -14.36 -2.85
CA GLU A 20 36.44 -13.04 -3.24
C GLU A 20 36.27 -12.11 -2.02
N GLU A 21 37.39 -11.62 -1.48
CA GLU A 21 37.38 -10.75 -0.27
C GLU A 21 36.53 -9.47 -0.47
N LYS A 22 36.46 -8.94 -1.69
CA LYS A 22 35.64 -7.77 -2.03
C LYS A 22 34.15 -8.05 -1.81
N VAL A 23 33.68 -9.21 -2.27
CA VAL A 23 32.30 -9.67 -2.10
C VAL A 23 32.00 -9.90 -0.64
N LEU A 24 32.90 -10.57 0.10
CA LEU A 24 32.73 -10.81 1.54
C LEU A 24 32.61 -9.51 2.35
N ARG A 25 33.46 -8.53 2.05
CA ARG A 25 33.41 -7.21 2.68
C ARG A 25 32.09 -6.50 2.39
N LYS A 26 31.63 -6.53 1.13
CA LYS A 26 30.39 -5.87 0.74
C LYS A 26 29.17 -6.58 1.33
N ALA A 27 29.12 -7.90 1.32
CA ALA A 27 28.05 -8.68 1.92
C ALA A 27 27.92 -8.40 3.43
N ALA A 28 29.04 -8.30 4.15
CA ALA A 28 29.03 -7.96 5.58
C ALA A 28 28.48 -6.54 5.86
N GLU A 29 28.78 -5.58 4.99
CA GLU A 29 28.20 -4.23 5.06
C GLU A 29 26.69 -4.25 4.84
N LEU A 30 26.23 -4.95 3.79
CA LEU A 30 24.81 -5.11 3.47
C LEU A 30 24.04 -5.81 4.58
N GLU A 31 24.64 -6.82 5.21
CA GLU A 31 24.04 -7.57 6.31
C GLU A 31 23.83 -6.68 7.54
N ARG A 32 24.84 -5.88 7.93
CA ARG A 32 24.73 -4.90 9.02
C ARG A 32 23.69 -3.81 8.71
N LEU A 33 23.67 -3.33 7.47
CA LEU A 33 22.68 -2.36 6.99
C LEU A 33 21.27 -2.95 7.07
N LEU A 34 21.09 -4.19 6.64
CA LEU A 34 19.83 -4.91 6.67
C LEU A 34 19.34 -5.14 8.09
N GLN A 35 20.20 -5.51 9.02
CA GLN A 35 19.83 -5.62 10.43
C GLN A 35 19.29 -4.30 10.99
N THR A 36 19.87 -3.17 10.58
CA THR A 36 19.43 -1.84 11.02
C THR A 36 18.09 -1.43 10.40
N LYS A 37 17.85 -1.79 9.13
CA LYS A 37 16.60 -1.46 8.41
C LYS A 37 15.46 -2.47 8.64
N THR A 38 15.76 -3.66 9.16
CA THR A 38 14.75 -4.71 9.39
C THR A 38 13.91 -4.38 10.62
N PHE A 39 12.62 -4.09 10.43
CA PHE A 39 11.65 -3.91 11.50
C PHE A 39 10.98 -5.24 11.91
N ALA A 40 10.42 -5.30 13.12
CA ALA A 40 9.68 -6.45 13.63
C ALA A 40 8.55 -6.87 12.66
N GLY A 41 8.64 -8.08 12.11
CA GLY A 41 7.68 -8.62 11.13
C GLY A 41 8.29 -9.15 9.83
N ASN A 42 9.60 -8.98 9.61
CA ASN A 42 10.27 -9.59 8.47
C ASN A 42 10.51 -11.09 8.72
N ASN A 43 9.73 -11.98 8.08
CA ASN A 43 9.73 -13.43 8.30
C ASN A 43 10.93 -14.18 7.68
N MET A 44 12.05 -13.50 7.43
CA MET A 44 13.24 -14.10 6.83
C MET A 44 14.16 -14.68 7.89
N THR A 45 14.65 -15.90 7.68
CA THR A 45 15.67 -16.52 8.54
C THR A 45 17.01 -15.81 8.37
N ASP A 46 17.86 -15.81 9.40
CA ASP A 46 19.16 -15.13 9.32
C ASP A 46 20.06 -15.73 8.23
N THR A 47 20.00 -17.06 8.02
CA THR A 47 20.66 -17.74 6.90
C THR A 47 20.19 -17.17 5.55
N SER A 48 18.87 -17.00 5.36
CA SER A 48 18.33 -16.46 4.11
C SER A 48 18.74 -15.01 3.85
N LYS A 49 18.79 -14.17 4.91
CA LYS A 49 19.27 -12.78 4.83
C LYS A 49 20.73 -12.74 4.37
N ILE A 50 21.59 -13.57 4.96
CA ILE A 50 23.02 -13.62 4.61
C ILE A 50 23.22 -14.06 3.16
N VAL A 51 22.53 -15.12 2.73
CA VAL A 51 22.63 -15.62 1.34
C VAL A 51 22.15 -14.56 0.34
N ILE A 52 21.08 -13.83 0.66
CA ILE A 52 20.59 -12.73 -0.20
C ILE A 52 21.58 -11.56 -0.20
N CYS A 53 22.20 -11.22 0.93
CA CYS A 53 23.23 -10.17 0.98
C CYS A 53 24.48 -10.56 0.18
N LEU A 54 24.85 -11.86 0.18
CA LEU A 54 25.94 -12.39 -0.66
C LEU A 54 25.60 -12.28 -2.15
N ASP A 55 24.41 -12.70 -2.56
CA ASP A 55 23.95 -12.56 -3.95
C ASP A 55 23.90 -11.10 -4.39
N LEU A 56 23.37 -10.18 -3.56
CA LEU A 56 23.40 -8.75 -3.89
C LEU A 56 24.84 -8.21 -3.98
N ALA A 57 25.74 -8.67 -3.11
CA ALA A 57 27.14 -8.28 -3.14
C ALA A 57 27.87 -8.77 -4.40
N THR A 58 27.60 -10.00 -4.86
CA THR A 58 28.18 -10.51 -6.12
C THR A 58 27.70 -9.69 -7.31
N ASN A 59 26.41 -9.34 -7.35
CA ASN A 59 25.85 -8.45 -8.38
C ASN A 59 26.52 -7.05 -8.39
N ILE A 60 26.79 -6.47 -7.21
CA ILE A 60 27.50 -5.18 -7.11
C ILE A 60 28.96 -5.31 -7.57
N CYS A 61 29.60 -6.44 -7.27
CA CYS A 61 31.00 -6.69 -7.62
C CYS A 61 31.20 -7.24 -9.03
N GLY A 62 30.13 -7.53 -9.78
CA GLY A 62 30.20 -8.12 -11.12
C GLY A 62 30.68 -9.58 -11.14
N VAL A 63 30.45 -10.31 -10.05
CA VAL A 63 30.78 -11.74 -9.94
C VAL A 63 29.51 -12.54 -10.19
N ASP A 64 29.61 -13.58 -11.02
CA ASP A 64 28.48 -14.46 -11.30
C ASP A 64 28.28 -15.47 -10.17
N LEU A 65 27.02 -15.65 -9.77
CA LEU A 65 26.62 -16.59 -8.74
C LEU A 65 25.50 -17.49 -9.27
N ASP A 66 25.62 -18.81 -9.07
CA ASP A 66 24.57 -19.74 -9.46
C ASP A 66 23.33 -19.57 -8.57
N LEU A 67 22.26 -19.05 -9.17
CA LEU A 67 20.98 -18.82 -8.50
C LEU A 67 20.41 -20.10 -7.85
N LYS A 68 20.65 -21.28 -8.44
CA LYS A 68 20.12 -22.54 -7.90
C LYS A 68 20.77 -22.91 -6.58
N THR A 69 22.10 -22.78 -6.48
CA THR A 69 22.82 -22.98 -5.22
C THR A 69 22.42 -21.94 -4.17
N ALA A 70 22.22 -20.68 -4.56
CA ALA A 70 21.76 -19.62 -3.66
C ALA A 70 20.40 -19.96 -3.04
N ILE A 71 19.42 -20.36 -3.86
CA ILE A 71 18.08 -20.76 -3.40
C ILE A 71 18.15 -21.98 -2.46
N LYS A 72 19.02 -22.95 -2.78
CA LYS A 72 19.21 -24.15 -1.95
C LYS A 72 19.73 -23.78 -0.55
N TYR A 73 20.73 -22.92 -0.45
CA TYR A 73 21.32 -22.53 0.83
C TYR A 73 20.49 -21.51 1.61
N SER A 74 19.66 -20.70 0.93
CA SER A 74 18.73 -19.80 1.61
C SER A 74 17.57 -20.53 2.28
N GLY A 75 17.28 -21.77 1.86
CA GLY A 75 16.14 -22.55 2.36
C GLY A 75 14.78 -22.00 1.94
N LEU A 76 14.73 -21.21 0.87
CA LEU A 76 13.50 -20.59 0.36
C LEU A 76 13.05 -21.29 -0.92
N LYS A 77 11.75 -21.23 -1.22
CA LYS A 77 11.25 -21.60 -2.55
C LYS A 77 11.71 -20.55 -3.57
N GLN A 78 11.98 -20.95 -4.81
CA GLN A 78 12.41 -20.03 -5.87
C GLN A 78 11.59 -18.73 -6.01
N PRO A 79 10.24 -18.74 -6.08
CA PRO A 79 9.48 -17.49 -6.18
C PRO A 79 9.61 -16.63 -4.92
N THR A 80 9.67 -17.24 -3.75
CA THR A 80 9.87 -16.56 -2.47
C THR A 80 11.26 -15.93 -2.39
N TYR A 81 12.29 -16.64 -2.84
CA TYR A 81 13.66 -16.15 -2.89
C TYR A 81 13.77 -14.91 -3.78
N ILE A 82 13.25 -14.98 -5.00
CA ILE A 82 13.27 -13.84 -5.95
C ILE A 82 12.54 -12.64 -5.35
N ASN A 83 11.39 -12.86 -4.71
CA ASN A 83 10.64 -11.78 -4.05
C ASN A 83 11.42 -11.19 -2.86
N SER A 84 11.91 -12.03 -1.94
CA SER A 84 12.70 -11.61 -0.78
C SER A 84 13.97 -10.86 -1.19
N ARG A 85 14.68 -11.34 -2.21
CA ARG A 85 15.83 -10.66 -2.79
C ARG A 85 15.47 -9.26 -3.28
N LYS A 86 14.38 -9.11 -4.04
CA LYS A 86 13.88 -7.81 -4.50
C LYS A 86 13.46 -6.89 -3.36
N ILE A 87 12.82 -7.43 -2.32
CA ILE A 87 12.45 -6.66 -1.12
C ILE A 87 13.70 -6.11 -0.43
N VAL A 88 14.72 -6.95 -0.23
CA VAL A 88 15.99 -6.53 0.38
C VAL A 88 16.72 -5.52 -0.51
N GLU A 89 16.81 -5.76 -1.81
CA GLU A 89 17.39 -4.83 -2.78
C GLU A 89 16.73 -3.44 -2.71
N ASN A 90 15.39 -3.41 -2.67
CA ASN A 90 14.60 -2.19 -2.54
C ASN A 90 14.78 -1.52 -1.18
N LEU A 91 14.80 -2.29 -0.09
CA LEU A 91 14.96 -1.77 1.27
C LEU A 91 16.35 -1.15 1.49
N LEU A 92 17.37 -1.77 0.90
CA LEU A 92 18.75 -1.29 1.00
C LEU A 92 19.08 -0.20 -0.03
N GLU A 93 18.14 0.10 -0.94
CA GLU A 93 18.29 1.12 -2.00
C GLU A 93 19.56 0.90 -2.85
N ILE A 94 19.93 -0.37 -3.03
CA ILE A 94 21.04 -0.81 -3.88
C ILE A 94 20.55 -0.64 -5.32
N SER A 95 20.65 0.58 -5.81
CA SER A 95 20.07 1.07 -7.04
C SER A 95 20.83 0.53 -8.25
N THR A 96 20.51 -0.70 -8.64
CA THR A 96 20.90 -1.28 -9.94
C THR A 96 19.97 -0.76 -11.04
N ASP A 97 18.66 -0.75 -10.79
CA ASP A 97 17.65 -0.32 -11.78
C ASP A 97 17.12 1.08 -11.48
N LYS A 98 17.91 2.12 -11.80
CA LYS A 98 17.37 3.48 -11.92
C LYS A 98 16.36 3.48 -13.08
N LEU A 99 15.08 3.61 -12.75
CA LEU A 99 14.03 3.62 -13.77
C LEU A 99 14.26 4.82 -14.68
N THR A 100 14.75 4.56 -15.89
CA THR A 100 15.00 5.60 -16.89
C THR A 100 13.74 5.83 -17.71
N ILE A 101 13.52 7.07 -18.17
CA ILE A 101 12.37 7.42 -19.02
C ILE A 101 12.31 6.50 -20.25
N SER A 102 13.45 6.25 -20.91
CA SER A 102 13.54 5.37 -22.08
C SER A 102 13.10 3.94 -21.77
N ALA A 103 13.56 3.36 -20.65
CA ALA A 103 13.18 2.01 -20.23
C ALA A 103 11.67 1.89 -19.94
N LEU A 104 11.10 2.95 -19.33
CA LEU A 104 9.66 3.02 -19.07
C LEU A 104 8.86 3.18 -20.37
N CYS A 105 9.32 4.02 -21.30
CA CYS A 105 8.72 4.19 -22.63
C CYS A 105 8.68 2.89 -23.43
N LEU A 106 9.77 2.10 -23.38
CA LEU A 106 9.83 0.79 -24.03
C LEU A 106 8.81 -0.19 -23.41
N THR A 107 8.73 -0.22 -22.08
CA THR A 107 7.78 -1.09 -21.34
C THR A 107 6.32 -0.76 -21.67
N LEU A 108 6.02 0.53 -21.87
CA LEU A 108 4.67 1.03 -22.12
C LEU A 108 4.37 1.28 -23.61
N GLN A 109 5.33 0.98 -24.50
CA GLN A 109 5.24 1.18 -25.95
C GLN A 109 4.89 2.63 -26.33
N CYS A 110 5.48 3.62 -25.65
CA CYS A 110 5.18 5.05 -25.83
C CYS A 110 6.41 5.90 -26.20
N SER A 111 7.25 5.42 -27.13
CA SER A 111 8.50 6.09 -27.53
C SER A 111 8.33 7.51 -28.08
N LYS A 112 7.16 7.83 -28.68
CA LYS A 112 6.85 9.17 -29.22
C LYS A 112 6.85 10.28 -28.16
N VAL A 113 6.72 9.90 -26.88
CA VAL A 113 6.50 10.84 -25.77
C VAL A 113 7.79 11.09 -24.98
N GLN A 114 8.86 10.37 -25.27
CA GLN A 114 10.11 10.40 -24.50
C GLN A 114 10.69 11.82 -24.37
N GLY A 115 10.83 12.56 -25.48
CA GLY A 115 11.43 13.90 -25.45
C GLY A 115 10.64 14.91 -24.61
N LEU A 116 9.31 14.85 -24.65
CA LEU A 116 8.46 15.71 -23.82
C LEU A 116 8.52 15.31 -22.34
N ALA A 117 8.64 14.02 -22.04
CA ALA A 117 8.79 13.54 -20.67
C ALA A 117 10.14 13.99 -20.07
N GLU A 118 11.23 13.95 -20.85
CA GLU A 118 12.55 14.44 -20.44
C GLU A 118 12.52 15.95 -20.16
N GLN A 119 11.89 16.74 -21.04
CA GLN A 119 11.71 18.18 -20.84
C GLN A 119 10.91 18.51 -19.58
N ILE A 120 9.79 17.82 -19.35
CA ILE A 120 8.97 18.03 -18.15
C ILE A 120 9.76 17.71 -16.87
N LEU A 121 10.56 16.64 -16.88
CA LEU A 121 11.37 16.26 -15.74
C LEU A 121 12.49 17.28 -15.46
N GLU A 122 13.12 17.80 -16.52
CA GLU A 122 14.17 18.82 -16.40
C GLU A 122 13.63 20.15 -15.86
N GLU A 123 12.48 20.61 -16.36
CA GLU A 123 11.83 21.82 -15.83
C GLU A 123 11.35 21.64 -14.39
N PHE A 124 10.87 20.45 -14.04
CA PHE A 124 10.53 20.13 -12.66
C PHE A 124 11.76 20.20 -11.75
N LYS A 125 12.91 19.67 -12.21
CA LYS A 125 14.20 19.77 -11.50
C LYS A 125 14.62 21.21 -11.27
N LYS A 126 14.43 22.11 -12.25
CA LYS A 126 14.76 23.54 -12.13
C LYS A 126 13.84 24.28 -11.15
N LYS A 127 12.54 23.95 -11.14
CA LYS A 127 11.54 24.62 -10.28
C LYS A 127 11.50 24.06 -8.87
N ALA A 128 12.00 22.85 -8.64
CA ALA A 128 12.07 22.24 -7.32
C ALA A 128 13.01 23.07 -6.40
N LYS A 129 12.41 23.79 -5.43
CA LYS A 129 13.13 24.58 -4.43
C LYS A 129 13.70 23.74 -3.29
N MET A 130 13.25 22.49 -3.18
CA MET A 130 13.71 21.51 -2.20
C MET A 130 14.61 20.50 -2.89
N ASP A 131 15.55 19.93 -2.14
CA ASP A 131 16.41 18.83 -2.61
C ASP A 131 15.55 17.56 -2.76
N VAL A 132 14.82 17.51 -3.87
CA VAL A 132 13.95 16.39 -4.24
C VAL A 132 14.82 15.38 -4.96
N ASP A 133 14.88 14.15 -4.45
CA ASP A 133 15.59 13.08 -5.12
C ASP A 133 14.85 12.64 -6.40
N ILE A 134 15.26 13.22 -7.51
CA ILE A 134 14.71 12.95 -8.85
C ILE A 134 15.11 11.54 -9.34
N SER A 135 16.05 10.87 -8.67
CA SER A 135 16.38 9.47 -8.96
C SER A 135 15.25 8.51 -8.59
N LEU A 136 14.23 8.97 -7.84
CA LEU A 136 13.09 8.13 -7.47
C LEU A 136 12.19 7.83 -8.69
N PRO A 137 11.79 6.55 -8.88
CA PRO A 137 10.93 6.13 -9.99
C PRO A 137 9.59 6.88 -10.10
N GLN A 138 9.10 7.42 -8.98
CA GLN A 138 7.84 8.17 -8.94
C GLN A 138 7.83 9.39 -9.84
N TYR A 139 8.94 10.14 -9.90
CA TYR A 139 9.03 11.38 -10.68
C TYR A 139 9.16 11.08 -12.18
N VAL A 140 9.90 10.04 -12.52
CA VAL A 140 10.00 9.52 -13.90
C VAL A 140 8.63 9.06 -14.40
N CYS A 141 7.89 8.30 -13.59
CA CYS A 141 6.53 7.87 -13.93
C CYS A 141 5.55 9.03 -14.07
N MET A 142 5.64 10.06 -13.22
CA MET A 142 4.81 11.27 -13.31
C MET A 142 5.08 12.06 -14.59
N ALA A 143 6.34 12.35 -14.88
CA ALA A 143 6.72 13.09 -16.07
C ALA A 143 6.20 12.41 -17.34
N LEU A 144 6.35 11.08 -17.43
CA LEU A 144 5.83 10.32 -18.54
C LEU A 144 4.29 10.35 -18.60
N PHE A 145 3.60 10.13 -17.48
CA PHE A 145 2.14 10.14 -17.43
C PHE A 145 1.55 11.47 -17.96
N HIS A 146 2.11 12.60 -17.54
CA HIS A 146 1.67 13.90 -17.99
C HIS A 146 2.06 14.20 -19.44
N ALA A 147 3.23 13.76 -19.89
CA ALA A 147 3.62 13.86 -21.29
C ALA A 147 2.66 13.06 -22.20
N CYS A 148 2.18 11.90 -21.74
CA CYS A 148 1.20 11.10 -22.47
C CYS A 148 -0.19 11.77 -22.48
N ARG A 149 -0.58 12.44 -21.38
CA ARG A 149 -1.79 13.27 -21.32
C ARG A 149 -1.75 14.39 -22.37
N ILE A 150 -0.63 15.10 -22.48
CA ILE A 150 -0.45 16.19 -23.46
C ILE A 150 -0.55 15.67 -24.90
N ASN A 151 0.14 14.56 -25.21
CA ASN A 151 0.15 13.94 -26.54
C ASN A 151 -1.07 13.07 -26.84
N LYS A 152 -2.05 13.00 -25.92
CA LYS A 152 -3.26 12.15 -26.05
C LYS A 152 -2.95 10.67 -26.30
N VAL A 153 -1.82 10.17 -25.78
CA VAL A 153 -1.45 8.74 -25.88
C VAL A 153 -2.14 8.00 -24.74
N LYS A 154 -2.98 7.01 -25.09
CA LYS A 154 -3.69 6.19 -24.11
C LYS A 154 -2.73 5.20 -23.46
N ILE A 155 -2.53 5.32 -22.15
CA ILE A 155 -1.74 4.38 -21.37
C ILE A 155 -2.55 3.87 -20.18
N SER A 156 -2.34 2.60 -19.82
CA SER A 156 -2.93 2.00 -18.63
C SER A 156 -2.32 2.62 -17.37
N LYS A 157 -3.13 3.37 -16.62
CA LYS A 157 -2.73 4.05 -15.37
C LYS A 157 -2.22 3.06 -14.31
N SER A 158 -2.82 1.86 -14.21
CA SER A 158 -2.39 0.83 -13.25
C SER A 158 -0.96 0.39 -13.46
N LYS A 159 -0.56 0.13 -14.72
CA LYS A 159 0.82 -0.26 -15.07
C LYS A 159 1.86 0.79 -14.68
N ILE A 160 1.51 2.08 -14.76
CA ILE A 160 2.42 3.17 -14.37
C ILE A 160 2.54 3.25 -12.84
N ILE A 161 1.42 3.13 -12.12
CA ILE A 161 1.40 3.15 -10.65
C ILE A 161 2.23 1.99 -10.07
N GLU A 162 2.14 0.80 -10.66
CA GLU A 162 2.96 -0.35 -10.26
C GLU A 162 4.47 -0.08 -10.38
N LYS A 163 4.89 0.69 -11.39
CA LYS A 163 6.30 1.04 -11.62
C LYS A 163 6.78 2.21 -10.76
N SER A 164 5.88 3.10 -10.33
CA SER A 164 6.22 4.26 -9.50
C SER A 164 6.49 3.91 -8.04
N ARG A 165 6.18 2.68 -7.62
CA ARG A 165 6.32 2.19 -6.23
C ARG A 165 5.48 2.97 -5.21
N LEU A 166 4.44 3.65 -5.68
CA LEU A 166 3.52 4.42 -4.84
C LEU A 166 2.20 3.68 -4.62
N LYS A 167 1.60 3.88 -3.45
CA LYS A 167 0.20 3.49 -3.24
C LYS A 167 -0.72 4.38 -4.09
N PRO A 168 -1.88 3.89 -4.55
CA PRO A 168 -2.81 4.68 -5.36
C PRO A 168 -3.20 6.04 -4.74
N ALA A 169 -3.36 6.09 -3.42
CA ALA A 169 -3.66 7.34 -2.71
C ALA A 169 -2.50 8.36 -2.74
N GLN A 170 -1.26 7.90 -2.64
CA GLN A 170 -0.07 8.76 -2.74
C GLN A 170 0.11 9.27 -4.17
N TRP A 171 -0.11 8.38 -5.15
CA TRP A 171 -0.11 8.74 -6.57
C TRP A 171 -1.14 9.84 -6.88
N ALA A 172 -2.36 9.73 -6.36
CA ALA A 172 -3.41 10.71 -6.59
C ALA A 172 -3.01 12.12 -6.11
N LYS A 173 -2.42 12.22 -4.91
CA LYS A 173 -1.91 13.49 -4.37
C LYS A 173 -0.81 14.08 -5.25
N LEU A 174 0.21 13.27 -5.58
CA LEU A 174 1.32 13.70 -6.43
C LEU A 174 0.84 14.14 -7.82
N ASN A 175 -0.15 13.44 -8.38
CA ASN A 175 -0.73 13.75 -9.68
C ASN A 175 -1.46 15.11 -9.69
N VAL A 176 -2.09 15.53 -8.59
CA VAL A 176 -2.72 16.85 -8.49
C VAL A 176 -1.67 17.95 -8.55
N ASP A 177 -0.57 17.80 -7.80
CA ASP A 177 0.52 18.77 -7.78
C ASP A 177 1.22 18.87 -9.14
N TRP A 178 1.48 17.72 -9.76
CA TRP A 178 2.07 17.65 -11.09
C TRP A 178 1.13 18.17 -12.19
N SER A 179 -0.19 17.98 -12.07
CA SER A 179 -1.12 18.57 -13.04
C SER A 179 -1.03 20.09 -13.04
N LYS A 180 -1.01 20.73 -11.87
CA LYS A 180 -0.84 22.19 -11.74
C LYS A 180 0.47 22.65 -12.37
N PHE A 181 1.58 21.98 -12.03
CA PHE A 181 2.89 22.28 -12.60
C PHE A 181 2.90 22.19 -14.13
N VAL A 182 2.35 21.11 -14.68
CA VAL A 182 2.35 20.87 -16.13
C VAL A 182 1.41 21.85 -16.85
N ASP A 183 0.26 22.16 -16.26
CA ASP A 183 -0.70 23.10 -16.84
C ASP A 183 -0.17 24.54 -16.87
N GLU A 184 0.64 24.95 -15.89
CA GLU A 184 1.32 26.25 -15.88
C GLU A 184 2.43 26.36 -16.95
N ASN A 185 3.24 25.31 -17.13
CA ASN A 185 4.46 25.39 -17.94
C ASN A 185 4.28 24.90 -19.39
N PHE A 186 3.44 23.88 -19.63
CA PHE A 186 3.37 23.16 -20.91
C PHE A 186 2.01 23.26 -21.60
N SER A 187 0.91 23.52 -20.86
CA SER A 187 -0.42 23.76 -21.46
C SER A 187 -0.56 25.17 -22.06
N SER A 188 0.47 26.02 -21.92
CA SER A 188 0.58 27.37 -22.49
C SER A 188 0.64 27.41 -24.02
N VAL A 189 0.77 26.26 -24.71
CA VAL A 189 0.66 26.17 -26.19
C VAL A 189 -0.75 26.52 -26.70
N LYS A 190 -1.77 26.56 -25.84
CA LYS A 190 -3.11 27.06 -26.21
C LYS A 190 -3.37 28.54 -25.93
N LYS A 191 -2.47 29.25 -25.23
CA LYS A 191 -2.69 30.66 -24.80
C LYS A 191 -1.63 31.63 -25.30
N LYS A 192 -1.08 31.42 -26.50
CA LYS A 192 -0.30 32.46 -27.21
C LYS A 192 -0.89 32.79 -28.58
N ARG A 193 -2.14 33.28 -28.55
CA ARG A 193 -2.61 34.34 -29.45
C ARG A 193 -3.62 35.17 -28.66
N GLY A 194 -3.21 36.34 -28.18
CA GLY A 194 -4.11 37.32 -27.58
C GLY A 194 -3.82 37.68 -26.12
N GLN A 195 -3.00 38.72 -25.98
CA GLN A 195 -3.31 39.90 -25.18
C GLN A 195 -3.12 39.88 -23.66
N SER A 196 -2.77 41.08 -23.20
CA SER A 196 -2.06 41.49 -22.01
C SER A 196 -2.94 41.71 -20.78
N THR A 197 -2.33 41.50 -19.61
CA THR A 197 -2.55 42.19 -18.31
C THR A 197 -3.96 42.43 -17.76
N LYS A 198 -4.08 41.97 -16.50
CA LYS A 198 -4.73 42.55 -15.31
C LYS A 198 -6.01 41.90 -14.78
N ASP A 199 -5.87 41.63 -13.47
CA ASP A 199 -6.84 41.69 -12.38
C ASP A 199 -7.81 40.53 -12.12
N ASN A 200 -7.98 40.34 -10.81
CA ASN A 200 -8.80 39.39 -10.07
C ASN A 200 -10.24 39.28 -10.60
N VAL A 201 -10.82 38.08 -10.46
CA VAL A 201 -11.97 37.77 -9.58
C VAL A 201 -12.61 36.44 -10.05
N GLU A 202 -12.76 35.57 -9.05
CA GLU A 202 -13.76 34.53 -8.79
C GLU A 202 -14.66 33.94 -9.90
N ASN A 203 -14.74 32.60 -9.85
CA ASN A 203 -15.90 31.74 -10.10
C ASN A 203 -16.94 32.19 -11.13
N ASP A 204 -17.04 31.46 -12.24
CA ASP A 204 -18.35 31.01 -12.70
C ASP A 204 -18.26 29.69 -13.45
N ASP A 205 -19.32 28.90 -13.27
CA ASP A 205 -19.48 27.52 -13.68
C ASP A 205 -20.12 27.42 -15.08
N CYS A 206 -19.95 26.25 -15.69
CA CYS A 206 -20.85 25.64 -16.69
C CYS A 206 -20.83 26.17 -18.15
N GLU A 207 -20.27 25.36 -19.08
CA GLU A 207 -20.98 24.99 -20.31
C GLU A 207 -20.64 23.52 -20.72
N LYS A 208 -21.70 22.77 -21.07
CA LYS A 208 -21.75 21.33 -21.38
C LYS A 208 -21.84 21.08 -22.89
N MET A 209 -21.35 19.92 -23.38
CA MET A 209 -22.09 18.90 -24.17
C MET A 209 -21.13 17.80 -24.67
N GLU A 210 -21.28 16.55 -24.21
CA GLU A 210 -21.94 15.39 -24.88
C GLU A 210 -20.99 14.64 -25.85
N THR A 211 -20.83 13.31 -25.90
CA THR A 211 -21.55 12.10 -25.44
C THR A 211 -20.54 10.93 -25.31
N ASP A 212 -20.74 9.99 -24.36
CA ASP A 212 -21.06 8.56 -24.62
C ASP A 212 -20.83 7.64 -23.40
N ALA A 213 -21.92 6.97 -23.02
CA ALA A 213 -22.13 5.70 -22.32
C ALA A 213 -21.16 5.16 -21.25
N CYS A 214 -21.74 5.04 -20.04
CA CYS A 214 -21.73 3.87 -19.14
C CYS A 214 -20.68 3.77 -18.01
N ASN A 215 -21.23 3.75 -16.79
CA ASN A 215 -20.73 3.29 -15.49
C ASN A 215 -19.49 3.95 -14.88
N ASN A 216 -19.76 4.83 -13.90
CA ASN A 216 -19.11 4.74 -12.59
C ASN A 216 -20.03 5.31 -11.52
N GLU A 217 -20.40 4.47 -10.56
CA GLU A 217 -21.07 4.84 -9.33
C GLU A 217 -20.19 5.84 -8.57
N VAL A 218 -20.63 7.10 -8.52
CA VAL A 218 -20.04 8.10 -7.66
C VAL A 218 -20.53 7.79 -6.25
N LEU A 219 -19.61 7.27 -5.43
CA LEU A 219 -19.70 7.25 -3.98
C LEU A 219 -20.14 8.65 -3.51
N ARG A 220 -21.41 8.78 -3.17
CA ARG A 220 -21.97 9.93 -2.46
C ARG A 220 -21.31 9.92 -1.08
N GLU A 221 -20.40 10.86 -0.83
CA GLU A 221 -19.97 11.13 0.55
C GLU A 221 -21.22 11.47 1.37
N PRO A 222 -21.43 10.86 2.54
CA PRO A 222 -22.55 11.20 3.38
C PRO A 222 -22.38 12.65 3.82
N GLU A 223 -23.32 13.49 3.43
CA GLU A 223 -23.43 14.88 3.85
C GLU A 223 -23.40 14.90 5.38
N ILE A 224 -22.29 15.37 5.95
CA ILE A 224 -22.06 15.32 7.40
C ILE A 224 -23.05 16.29 8.04
N GLU A 225 -24.01 15.75 8.79
CA GLU A 225 -24.99 16.56 9.54
C GLU A 225 -24.23 17.51 10.49
N PRO A 226 -24.58 18.81 10.51
CA PRO A 226 -23.93 19.77 11.40
C PRO A 226 -24.07 19.33 12.86
N TYR A 227 -22.95 19.32 13.59
CA TYR A 227 -22.84 18.81 14.96
C TYR A 227 -23.93 19.32 15.91
N GLU A 228 -24.33 20.59 15.76
CA GLU A 228 -25.37 21.21 16.58
C GLU A 228 -26.76 20.58 16.39
N ALA A 229 -27.10 20.15 15.17
CA ALA A 229 -28.38 19.50 14.88
C ALA A 229 -28.43 18.10 15.48
N TRP A 230 -27.36 17.32 15.28
CA TRP A 230 -27.21 16.00 15.88
C TRP A 230 -27.26 16.05 17.40
N LYS A 231 -26.53 16.99 18.02
CA LYS A 231 -26.46 17.16 19.48
C LYS A 231 -27.84 17.49 20.08
N ARG A 232 -28.60 18.41 19.46
CA ARG A 232 -29.96 18.73 19.91
C ARG A 232 -30.87 17.51 19.84
N ARG A 233 -30.85 16.78 18.72
CA ARG A 233 -31.68 15.58 18.54
C ARG A 233 -31.38 14.52 19.61
N MET A 234 -30.11 14.22 19.85
CA MET A 234 -29.71 13.22 20.85
C MET A 234 -30.07 13.62 22.28
N LEU A 235 -29.91 14.90 22.64
CA LEU A 235 -30.28 15.39 23.96
C LEU A 235 -31.80 15.38 24.17
N GLU A 236 -32.58 15.82 23.18
CA GLU A 236 -34.05 15.81 23.26
C GLU A 236 -34.61 14.39 23.39
N GLU A 237 -34.06 13.44 22.64
CA GLU A 237 -34.44 12.02 22.72
C GLU A 237 -34.15 11.45 24.11
N ALA A 238 -32.96 11.70 24.66
CA ALA A 238 -32.59 11.25 26.00
C ALA A 238 -33.48 11.87 27.11
N TYR A 239 -33.78 13.17 27.03
CA TYR A 239 -34.67 13.82 28.00
C TYR A 239 -36.11 13.31 27.91
N LYS A 240 -36.58 12.99 26.71
CA LYS A 240 -37.92 12.43 26.50
C LYS A 240 -38.03 11.04 27.13
N GLU A 241 -37.05 10.16 26.89
CA GLU A 241 -37.01 8.82 27.47
C GLU A 241 -36.98 8.87 29.01
N LEU A 242 -36.18 9.76 29.60
CA LEU A 242 -36.16 9.96 31.06
C LEU A 242 -37.53 10.36 31.61
N LYS A 243 -38.26 11.21 30.90
CA LYS A 243 -39.60 11.66 31.33
C LYS A 243 -40.63 10.53 31.24
N GLU A 244 -40.55 9.70 30.21
CA GLU A 244 -41.42 8.52 30.04
C GLU A 244 -41.15 7.48 31.14
N LEU A 245 -39.88 7.22 31.47
CA LEU A 245 -39.52 6.33 32.57
C LEU A 245 -40.06 6.84 33.91
N GLN A 246 -39.88 8.13 34.22
CA GLN A 246 -40.44 8.73 35.44
C GLN A 246 -41.98 8.64 35.51
N GLN A 247 -42.66 8.76 34.37
CA GLN A 247 -44.11 8.57 34.32
C GLN A 247 -44.50 7.11 34.56
N SER A 248 -43.76 6.16 33.96
CA SER A 248 -44.00 4.73 34.15
C SER A 248 -43.75 4.29 35.60
N GLU A 249 -42.73 4.82 36.26
CA GLU A 249 -42.44 4.56 37.67
C GLU A 249 -43.56 5.09 38.58
N LYS A 250 -44.07 6.30 38.32
CA LYS A 250 -45.22 6.86 39.05
C LYS A 250 -46.46 5.99 38.90
N ILE A 251 -46.73 5.48 37.69
CA ILE A 251 -47.88 4.61 37.43
C ILE A 251 -47.73 3.26 38.14
N GLN A 252 -46.52 2.68 38.16
CA GLN A 252 -46.27 1.41 38.87
C GLN A 252 -46.47 1.52 40.39
N ILE A 253 -46.14 2.66 41.00
CA ILE A 253 -46.32 2.88 42.44
C ILE A 253 -47.82 2.97 42.82
N MET A 254 -48.71 3.36 41.91
CA MET A 254 -50.14 3.57 42.20
C MET A 254 -51.04 2.33 42.00
N THR A 255 -50.50 1.18 41.55
CA THR A 255 -51.32 -0.03 41.31
C THR A 255 -51.10 -1.11 42.39
N PRO A 256 -52.14 -1.55 43.13
CA PRO A 256 -51.98 -2.65 44.08
C PRO A 256 -51.71 -3.97 43.35
N ARG A 257 -50.52 -4.57 43.55
CA ARG A 257 -50.15 -5.88 43.00
C ARG A 257 -51.09 -6.98 43.51
N LYS A 258 -51.96 -7.50 42.65
CA LYS A 258 -52.72 -8.75 42.88
C LYS A 258 -51.81 -9.96 42.61
N SER A 259 -51.69 -10.85 43.59
CA SER A 259 -50.90 -12.09 43.47
C SER A 259 -51.60 -13.14 42.59
N PRO A 260 -50.88 -13.88 41.71
CA PRO A 260 -51.49 -14.93 40.90
C PRO A 260 -51.73 -16.22 41.71
N ARG A 261 -52.98 -16.70 41.73
CA ARG A 261 -53.41 -17.96 42.35
C ARG A 261 -52.98 -19.15 41.48
N LYS A 262 -52.32 -20.16 42.08
CA LYS A 262 -51.93 -21.43 41.43
C LYS A 262 -53.16 -22.23 40.99
N THR A 263 -53.14 -22.79 39.77
CA THR A 263 -54.03 -23.88 39.33
C THR A 263 -53.23 -25.09 38.86
N PRO A 264 -53.70 -26.33 39.09
CA PRO A 264 -52.93 -27.55 38.79
C PRO A 264 -53.23 -28.09 37.39
N GLN A 265 -52.19 -28.47 36.62
CA GLN A 265 -52.35 -29.19 35.35
C GLN A 265 -51.96 -30.66 35.48
N LYS A 266 -52.81 -31.51 34.89
CA LYS A 266 -52.86 -32.98 34.95
C LYS A 266 -51.81 -33.64 34.05
N ASN A 267 -51.35 -34.81 34.49
CA ASN A 267 -50.44 -35.74 33.81
C ASN A 267 -51.03 -36.35 32.52
N SER A 268 -50.14 -36.70 31.58
CA SER A 268 -50.28 -37.86 30.68
C SER A 268 -48.97 -38.17 29.92
N PRO A 269 -48.73 -39.44 29.51
CA PRO A 269 -47.47 -40.13 29.82
C PRO A 269 -46.47 -40.30 28.67
N CYS A 270 -45.22 -40.55 29.09
CA CYS A 270 -44.02 -40.80 28.31
C CYS A 270 -44.14 -41.86 27.20
N LYS A 271 -43.56 -41.54 26.03
CA LYS A 271 -43.10 -42.51 25.04
C LYS A 271 -41.63 -42.21 24.68
N THR A 272 -40.74 -43.15 24.96
CA THR A 272 -39.41 -43.27 24.32
C THR A 272 -39.56 -44.04 23.01
N PRO A 273 -38.68 -43.87 22.01
CA PRO A 273 -37.61 -44.87 21.88
C PRO A 273 -36.28 -44.42 21.23
N ASN A 274 -35.26 -45.25 21.50
CA ASN A 274 -34.14 -45.70 20.66
C ASN A 274 -32.94 -44.79 20.26
N LYS A 275 -31.82 -45.10 20.93
CA LYS A 275 -30.45 -45.40 20.42
C LYS A 275 -30.04 -44.85 19.04
N VAL A 276 -29.00 -44.02 19.02
CA VAL A 276 -27.88 -44.11 18.06
C VAL A 276 -26.56 -43.63 18.70
N ASN A 277 -25.59 -44.54 18.70
CA ASN A 277 -24.11 -44.42 18.65
C ASN A 277 -23.35 -43.50 19.61
N GLY A 278 -22.48 -44.15 20.40
CA GLY A 278 -21.63 -43.52 21.39
C GLY A 278 -20.47 -42.70 20.83
N VAL A 279 -20.11 -41.68 21.61
CA VAL A 279 -18.82 -41.01 21.56
C VAL A 279 -18.08 -41.39 22.84
N ARG A 280 -17.04 -42.21 22.68
CA ARG A 280 -16.16 -42.67 23.75
C ARG A 280 -15.20 -41.53 24.09
N LEU A 281 -15.49 -40.78 25.16
CA LEU A 281 -14.53 -39.83 25.73
C LEU A 281 -13.50 -40.63 26.54
N LEU A 282 -12.29 -40.79 25.99
CA LEU A 282 -11.13 -41.29 26.70
C LEU A 282 -10.51 -40.13 27.48
N PHE A 283 -10.77 -40.06 28.79
CA PHE A 283 -9.91 -39.33 29.72
C PHE A 283 -8.78 -40.26 30.21
N PRO A 284 -7.54 -39.77 30.35
CA PRO A 284 -6.43 -40.54 30.90
C PRO A 284 -6.65 -40.85 32.39
N LYS A 285 -6.33 -42.08 32.81
CA LYS A 285 -6.21 -42.42 34.24
C LYS A 285 -4.74 -42.42 34.61
N ASP A 286 -4.36 -41.46 35.44
CA ASP A 286 -3.23 -41.60 36.37
C ASP A 286 -3.75 -42.22 37.68
N LEU A 287 -2.85 -42.94 38.38
CA LEU A 287 -2.94 -43.71 39.63
C LEU A 287 -2.91 -45.24 39.44
#